data_AF-A0A535IR28-F1
#
_entry.id   AF-A0A535IR28-F1
#
_cell.length_a   1.000
_cell.length_b   1.000
_cell.length_c   1.000
_cell.angle_alpha   90.00
_cell.angle_beta   90.00
_cell.angle_gamma   90.00
#
_symmetry.space_group_name_H-M   'P 1'
#
loop_
_entity.id
_entity.type
_entity.pdbx_description
1 polymer ?
#
loop_
_entity_poly.entity_id
_entity_poly.type
_entity_poly.pdbx_seq_one_letter_code
_entity_poly.pdbx_strand_id
1 'polypeptide(L)'
;MNPSSVKTEVFMMPTTHWIEKDGSFVNSGRWMQWKDQVIPPQGNARHDHWVLADLFDRVKKLYQQQGGKFPDPVLALTLKYKDPTKPTLDEIAQEVNGFDLTTNKRMATFANLKDDGTTTAGNWIYTGSYPAAGNLSLRRQGLQDIKANDPTGLGFFPNWAWSWPLNRRVLYNRASADLNGKAWDPTRPGITWNGTKWVGDVPDYPPMMDPKSPTSWLPFIMNGEGVGRLFSTSMVDGPLPEHYEPMEAPVKNPLHPTQSESPVAFIYTGGTGKYANVKDSFGTVADYPYVATSYRLTEHEHYVTQHVPLLAGLQPSPFVEIPEELANQKGIKSGDRVRVRSKRGKIEVLALVTKRLGASTIDGKQVFQVGIPIHWGFVGVSADADPSKGANWLANALTPFVGDANAYTPEFKAFLVNVDKI
;
A
#
# COMPACT_ATOMS: atom_id res chain seq x y z
N MET A 1 22.01 4.69 -21.07
CA MET A 1 21.81 3.29 -21.50
C MET A 1 22.09 3.22 -22.99
N ASN A 2 22.72 2.15 -23.50
CA ASN A 2 22.85 1.91 -24.94
C ASN A 2 21.77 0.92 -25.40
N PRO A 3 20.76 1.35 -26.20
CA PRO A 3 19.69 0.45 -26.63
C PRO A 3 20.19 -0.80 -27.37
N SER A 4 21.27 -0.68 -28.14
CA SER A 4 21.83 -1.80 -28.91
C SER A 4 22.40 -2.93 -28.04
N SER A 5 22.67 -2.67 -26.76
CA SER A 5 23.13 -3.69 -25.81
C SER A 5 21.99 -4.32 -24.99
N VAL A 6 20.75 -3.83 -25.14
CA VAL A 6 19.59 -4.33 -24.39
C VAL A 6 18.86 -5.37 -25.24
N LYS A 7 18.75 -6.59 -24.71
CA LYS A 7 18.13 -7.73 -25.43
C LYS A 7 16.67 -7.99 -25.06
N THR A 8 16.09 -7.17 -24.18
CA THR A 8 14.74 -7.36 -23.68
C THR A 8 13.71 -7.02 -24.75
N GLU A 9 12.80 -7.94 -25.05
CA GLU A 9 11.60 -7.66 -25.85
C GLU A 9 10.55 -6.99 -24.96
N VAL A 10 9.97 -5.87 -25.41
CA VAL A 10 9.05 -5.06 -24.62
C VAL A 10 7.70 -4.94 -25.34
N PHE A 11 6.64 -5.37 -24.66
CA PHE A 11 5.25 -5.17 -25.08
C PHE A 11 4.61 -4.09 -24.20
N MET A 12 4.23 -2.97 -24.80
CA MET A 12 3.47 -1.91 -24.12
C MET A 12 2.01 -1.98 -24.57
N MET A 13 1.11 -2.35 -23.65
CA MET A 13 -0.31 -2.47 -23.91
C MET A 13 -1.07 -1.31 -23.24
N PRO A 14 -1.76 -0.44 -23.99
CA PRO A 14 -2.52 0.64 -23.39
C PRO A 14 -3.77 0.10 -22.69
N THR A 15 -3.90 0.41 -21.39
CA THR A 15 -5.08 0.03 -20.60
C THR A 15 -5.88 1.25 -20.14
N THR A 16 -7.13 1.00 -19.75
CA THR A 16 -8.04 2.07 -19.33
C THR A 16 -7.67 2.71 -18.01
N HIS A 17 -7.82 4.04 -17.94
CA HIS A 17 -7.76 4.80 -16.71
C HIS A 17 -8.97 4.49 -15.80
N TRP A 18 -8.92 4.89 -14.52
CA TRP A 18 -9.96 4.51 -13.56
C TRP A 18 -11.35 5.08 -13.91
N ILE A 19 -11.45 6.27 -14.51
CA ILE A 19 -12.73 6.88 -14.92
C ILE A 19 -13.35 6.26 -16.18
N GLU A 20 -12.58 5.43 -16.91
CA GLU A 20 -12.98 4.83 -18.19
C GLU A 20 -13.62 3.45 -18.03
N LYS A 21 -13.79 2.97 -16.80
CA LYS A 21 -14.42 1.70 -16.47
C LYS A 21 -15.33 1.87 -15.24
N ASP A 22 -16.23 0.94 -14.99
CA ASP A 22 -16.97 0.80 -13.75
C ASP A 22 -16.15 -0.02 -12.72
N GLY A 23 -16.80 -0.54 -11.67
CA GLY A 23 -16.18 -1.44 -10.69
C GLY A 23 -15.88 -0.82 -9.33
N SER A 24 -15.32 -1.63 -8.44
CA SER A 24 -15.04 -1.23 -7.06
C SER A 24 -13.57 -0.96 -6.76
N PHE A 25 -13.31 -0.02 -5.85
CA PHE A 25 -12.02 0.16 -5.18
C PHE A 25 -12.23 0.16 -3.66
N VAL A 26 -11.16 -0.10 -2.90
CA VAL A 26 -11.23 -0.19 -1.43
C VAL A 26 -10.33 0.86 -0.83
N ASN A 27 -10.90 1.73 0.01
CA ASN A 27 -10.13 2.79 0.69
C ASN A 27 -9.44 2.26 1.96
N SER A 28 -8.65 3.13 2.61
CA SER A 28 -7.94 2.82 3.87
C SER A 28 -8.89 2.36 5.00
N GLY A 29 -10.12 2.87 5.01
CA GLY A 29 -11.17 2.45 5.94
C GLY A 29 -11.81 1.09 5.65
N ARG A 30 -11.31 0.34 4.65
CA ARG A 30 -11.84 -0.95 4.15
C ARG A 30 -13.16 -0.85 3.39
N TRP A 31 -13.58 0.34 2.98
CA TRP A 31 -14.84 0.54 2.26
C TRP A 31 -14.64 0.18 0.79
N MET A 32 -15.25 -0.92 0.38
CA MET A 32 -15.46 -1.30 -1.01
C MET A 32 -16.52 -0.38 -1.61
N GLN A 33 -16.11 0.48 -2.55
CA GLN A 33 -16.94 1.52 -3.15
C GLN A 33 -17.05 1.28 -4.65
N TRP A 34 -18.29 1.09 -5.14
CA TRP A 34 -18.54 1.00 -6.58
C TRP A 34 -18.59 2.38 -7.24
N LYS A 35 -17.96 2.51 -8.40
CA LYS A 35 -18.13 3.65 -9.30
C LYS A 35 -18.63 3.19 -10.66
N ASP A 36 -19.29 4.10 -11.34
CA ASP A 36 -19.70 3.91 -12.73
C ASP A 36 -18.61 4.43 -13.68
N GLN A 37 -18.63 3.94 -14.90
CA GLN A 37 -17.83 4.48 -15.98
C GLN A 37 -18.32 5.90 -16.32
N VAL A 38 -17.39 6.85 -16.43
CA VAL A 38 -17.70 8.26 -16.70
C VAL A 38 -17.50 8.61 -18.17
N ILE A 39 -16.45 8.06 -18.79
CA ILE A 39 -16.12 8.28 -20.21
C ILE A 39 -15.77 6.95 -20.90
N PRO A 40 -15.91 6.82 -22.23
CA PRO A 40 -15.42 5.65 -22.94
C PRO A 40 -13.89 5.53 -22.85
N PRO A 41 -13.33 4.31 -23.00
CA PRO A 41 -11.89 4.12 -23.18
C PRO A 41 -11.33 5.01 -24.30
N GLN A 42 -10.21 5.68 -24.05
CA GLN A 42 -9.58 6.51 -25.08
C GLN A 42 -8.79 5.68 -26.10
N GLY A 43 -8.88 6.09 -27.37
CA GLY A 43 -8.17 5.44 -28.47
C GLY A 43 -8.52 3.96 -28.58
N ASN A 44 -7.50 3.10 -28.56
CA ASN A 44 -7.64 1.64 -28.59
C ASN A 44 -7.32 0.99 -27.23
N ALA A 45 -7.40 1.75 -26.12
CA ALA A 45 -7.16 1.22 -24.79
C ALA A 45 -8.21 0.15 -24.43
N ARG A 46 -7.77 -0.89 -23.73
CA ARG A 46 -8.64 -2.00 -23.27
C ARG A 46 -8.65 -2.07 -21.74
N HIS A 47 -9.73 -2.57 -21.14
CA HIS A 47 -9.72 -2.81 -19.70
C HIS A 47 -8.67 -3.85 -19.33
N ASP A 48 -8.00 -3.68 -18.18
CA ASP A 48 -6.92 -4.57 -17.74
C ASP A 48 -7.39 -6.02 -17.66
N HIS A 49 -8.58 -6.25 -17.09
CA HIS A 49 -9.16 -7.58 -16.94
C HIS A 49 -9.52 -8.23 -18.29
N TRP A 50 -9.82 -7.46 -19.34
CA TRP A 50 -10.01 -8.00 -20.69
C TRP A 50 -8.69 -8.37 -21.35
N VAL A 51 -7.63 -7.58 -21.14
CA VAL A 51 -6.30 -7.90 -21.65
C VAL A 51 -5.79 -9.20 -21.02
N LEU A 52 -5.94 -9.35 -19.71
CA LEU A 52 -5.55 -10.56 -18.99
C LEU A 52 -6.38 -11.78 -19.40
N ALA A 53 -7.70 -11.63 -19.55
CA ALA A 53 -8.59 -12.72 -19.95
C ALA A 53 -8.34 -13.19 -21.39
N ASP A 54 -8.16 -12.27 -22.34
CA ASP A 54 -7.81 -12.59 -23.74
C ASP A 54 -6.43 -13.25 -23.84
N LEU A 55 -5.43 -12.75 -23.10
CA LEU A 55 -4.11 -13.38 -23.05
C LEU A 55 -4.19 -14.79 -22.48
N PHE A 56 -4.94 -14.98 -21.39
CA PHE A 56 -5.14 -16.30 -20.79
C PHE A 56 -5.84 -17.27 -21.73
N ASP A 57 -6.91 -16.84 -22.42
CA ASP A 57 -7.63 -17.66 -23.41
C ASP A 57 -6.71 -18.13 -24.54
N ARG A 58 -5.84 -17.25 -25.06
CA ARG A 58 -4.83 -17.61 -26.08
C ARG A 58 -3.84 -18.64 -25.56
N VAL A 59 -3.30 -18.44 -24.35
CA VAL A 59 -2.39 -19.41 -23.71
C VAL A 59 -3.09 -20.76 -23.49
N LYS A 60 -4.34 -20.75 -23.01
CA LYS A 60 -5.15 -21.95 -22.81
C LYS A 60 -5.36 -22.70 -24.13
N LYS A 61 -5.72 -22.01 -25.22
CA LYS A 61 -5.85 -22.60 -26.56
C LYS A 61 -4.55 -23.21 -27.08
N LEU A 62 -3.41 -22.55 -26.84
CA LEU A 62 -2.10 -23.10 -27.19
C LEU A 62 -1.82 -24.41 -26.44
N TYR A 63 -2.06 -24.46 -25.13
CA TYR A 63 -1.93 -25.70 -24.35
C TYR A 63 -2.88 -26.80 -24.82
N GLN A 64 -4.12 -26.47 -25.20
CA GLN A 64 -5.08 -27.44 -25.74
C GLN A 64 -4.61 -28.02 -27.07
N GLN A 65 -4.04 -27.21 -27.95
CA GLN A 65 -3.65 -27.62 -29.29
C GLN A 65 -2.29 -28.33 -29.32
N GLN A 66 -1.35 -27.89 -28.49
CA GLN A 66 0.06 -28.27 -28.59
C GLN A 66 0.54 -29.09 -27.39
N GLY A 67 -0.30 -29.25 -26.36
CA GLY A 67 0.13 -29.79 -25.07
C GLY A 67 1.15 -28.87 -24.40
N GLY A 68 1.99 -29.46 -23.55
CA GLY A 68 3.05 -28.73 -22.87
C GLY A 68 3.37 -29.34 -21.51
N LYS A 69 4.28 -28.69 -20.78
CA LYS A 69 4.63 -29.12 -19.43
C LYS A 69 3.54 -28.69 -18.46
N PHE A 70 2.92 -29.67 -17.78
CA PHE A 70 1.94 -29.45 -16.72
C PHE A 70 0.76 -28.52 -17.12
N PRO A 71 -0.03 -28.90 -18.15
CA PRO A 71 -1.11 -28.06 -18.66
C PRO A 71 -2.34 -27.99 -17.73
N ASP A 72 -2.51 -28.98 -16.86
CA ASP A 72 -3.74 -29.20 -16.10
C ASP A 72 -4.27 -27.96 -15.37
N PRO A 73 -3.45 -27.15 -14.65
CA PRO A 73 -3.98 -25.96 -13.97
C PRO A 73 -4.50 -24.88 -14.93
N VAL A 74 -3.87 -24.73 -16.10
CA VAL A 74 -4.32 -23.78 -17.13
C VAL A 74 -5.63 -24.26 -17.75
N LEU A 75 -5.73 -25.57 -18.01
CA LEU A 75 -6.92 -26.16 -18.62
C LEU A 75 -8.10 -26.19 -17.64
N ALA A 76 -7.84 -26.42 -16.34
CA ALA A 76 -8.84 -26.54 -15.29
C ALA A 76 -9.39 -25.20 -14.77
N LEU A 77 -8.65 -24.09 -14.93
CA LEU A 77 -9.14 -22.77 -14.49
C LEU A 77 -10.45 -22.41 -15.22
N THR A 78 -11.47 -22.06 -14.43
CA THR A 78 -12.80 -21.71 -14.92
C THR A 78 -12.98 -20.20 -14.96
N LEU A 79 -13.48 -19.67 -16.08
CA LEU A 79 -13.92 -18.28 -16.23
C LEU A 79 -15.41 -18.31 -16.63
N LYS A 80 -16.29 -18.57 -15.67
CA LYS A 80 -17.74 -18.80 -15.90
C LYS A 80 -18.50 -17.48 -16.08
N TYR A 81 -18.02 -16.65 -17.00
CA TYR A 81 -18.61 -15.37 -17.36
C TYR A 81 -19.35 -15.48 -18.68
N LYS A 82 -20.28 -14.55 -18.93
CA LYS A 82 -21.03 -14.51 -20.21
C LYS A 82 -20.10 -14.44 -21.42
N ASP A 83 -19.05 -13.61 -21.33
CA ASP A 83 -17.92 -13.61 -22.26
C ASP A 83 -16.63 -13.83 -21.43
N PRO A 84 -16.04 -15.04 -21.47
CA PRO A 84 -14.82 -15.34 -20.73
C PRO A 84 -13.61 -14.48 -21.12
N THR A 85 -13.62 -13.86 -22.31
CA THR A 85 -12.54 -12.97 -22.77
C THR A 85 -12.77 -11.51 -22.43
N LYS A 86 -14.00 -11.15 -22.04
CA LYS A 86 -14.42 -9.80 -21.63
C LYS A 86 -15.35 -9.85 -20.42
N PRO A 87 -14.90 -10.40 -19.28
CA PRO A 87 -15.74 -10.46 -18.10
C PRO A 87 -16.14 -9.07 -17.64
N THR A 88 -17.35 -8.92 -17.12
CA THR A 88 -17.75 -7.67 -16.49
C THR A 88 -17.22 -7.61 -15.05
N LEU A 89 -16.94 -6.41 -14.55
CA LEU A 89 -16.54 -6.24 -13.15
C LEU A 89 -17.67 -6.61 -12.18
N ASP A 90 -18.93 -6.53 -12.62
CA ASP A 90 -20.10 -6.98 -11.86
C ASP A 90 -20.10 -8.50 -11.65
N GLU A 91 -19.88 -9.28 -12.72
CA GLU A 91 -19.73 -10.74 -12.62
C GLU A 91 -18.56 -11.13 -11.70
N ILE A 92 -17.42 -10.45 -11.84
CA ILE A 92 -16.24 -10.68 -10.99
C ILE A 92 -16.57 -10.35 -9.53
N ALA A 93 -17.30 -9.27 -9.24
CA ALA A 93 -17.68 -8.92 -7.87
C ALA A 93 -18.60 -9.96 -7.23
N GLN A 94 -19.50 -10.57 -8.01
CA GLN A 94 -20.34 -11.68 -7.53
C GLN A 94 -19.51 -12.94 -7.24
N GLU A 95 -18.52 -13.26 -8.07
CA GLU A 95 -17.59 -14.37 -7.82
C GLU A 95 -16.71 -14.13 -6.59
N VAL A 96 -16.18 -12.91 -6.43
CA VAL A 96 -15.43 -12.49 -5.25
C VAL A 96 -16.26 -12.64 -3.98
N ASN A 97 -17.54 -12.27 -4.01
CA ASN A 97 -18.47 -12.51 -2.90
C ASN A 97 -18.66 -14.02 -2.62
N GLY A 98 -18.90 -14.81 -3.66
CA GLY A 98 -19.06 -16.26 -3.55
C GLY A 98 -20.51 -16.76 -3.61
N PHE A 99 -20.65 -18.08 -3.79
CA PHE A 99 -21.91 -18.78 -4.01
C PHE A 99 -22.02 -20.05 -3.18
N ASP A 100 -23.24 -20.41 -2.78
CA ASP A 100 -23.61 -21.78 -2.43
C ASP A 100 -23.85 -22.54 -3.75
N LEU A 101 -23.03 -23.56 -4.03
CA LEU A 101 -23.08 -24.31 -5.27
C LEU A 101 -24.25 -25.29 -5.36
N THR A 102 -24.87 -25.64 -4.23
CA THR A 102 -26.04 -26.53 -4.19
C THR A 102 -27.31 -25.79 -4.58
N THR A 103 -27.42 -24.51 -4.20
CA THR A 103 -28.59 -23.66 -4.48
C THR A 103 -28.35 -22.66 -5.59
N ASN A 104 -27.10 -22.48 -6.03
CA ASN A 104 -26.64 -21.46 -6.95
C ASN A 104 -26.98 -20.02 -6.50
N LYS A 105 -27.03 -19.79 -5.18
CA LYS A 105 -27.33 -18.47 -4.59
C LYS A 105 -26.07 -17.80 -4.08
N ARG A 106 -25.99 -16.47 -4.24
CA ARG A 106 -24.89 -15.66 -3.68
C ARG A 106 -24.88 -15.75 -2.15
N MET A 107 -23.69 -15.93 -1.60
CA MET A 107 -23.46 -16.03 -0.15
C MET A 107 -23.75 -14.70 0.54
N ALA A 108 -24.47 -14.74 1.67
CA ALA A 108 -24.79 -13.55 2.46
C ALA A 108 -23.75 -13.22 3.53
N THR A 109 -22.94 -14.21 3.93
CA THR A 109 -21.92 -14.08 4.97
C THR A 109 -20.86 -15.17 4.82
N PHE A 110 -19.60 -14.86 5.14
CA PHE A 110 -18.54 -15.85 5.18
C PHE A 110 -18.77 -16.93 6.23
N ALA A 111 -19.62 -16.68 7.24
CA ALA A 111 -19.95 -17.67 8.28
C ALA A 111 -20.64 -18.93 7.71
N ASN A 112 -21.17 -18.86 6.50
CA ASN A 112 -21.83 -19.98 5.83
C ASN A 112 -20.89 -20.72 4.85
N LEU A 113 -19.64 -20.26 4.68
CA LEU A 113 -18.66 -20.97 3.85
C LEU A 113 -18.33 -22.32 4.48
N LYS A 114 -18.09 -23.32 3.63
CA LYS A 114 -17.79 -24.70 4.00
C LYS A 114 -16.51 -25.20 3.34
N ASP A 115 -15.86 -26.15 3.98
CA ASP A 115 -14.66 -26.83 3.53
C ASP A 115 -14.96 -28.13 2.72
N ASP A 116 -16.23 -28.47 2.54
CA ASP A 116 -16.70 -29.65 1.80
C ASP A 116 -16.83 -29.45 0.28
N GLY A 117 -16.41 -28.28 -0.22
CA GLY A 117 -16.48 -27.93 -1.63
C GLY A 117 -17.87 -27.51 -2.13
N THR A 118 -18.88 -27.40 -1.25
CA THR A 118 -20.24 -26.98 -1.65
C THR A 118 -20.44 -25.47 -1.71
N THR A 119 -19.42 -24.68 -1.36
CA THR A 119 -19.44 -23.22 -1.44
C THR A 119 -18.18 -22.68 -2.12
N THR A 120 -18.29 -21.52 -2.77
CA THR A 120 -17.16 -20.77 -3.32
C THR A 120 -17.08 -19.38 -2.73
N ALA A 121 -15.88 -18.79 -2.73
CA ALA A 121 -15.64 -17.37 -2.54
C ALA A 121 -14.31 -17.00 -3.20
N GLY A 122 -14.32 -16.06 -4.15
CA GLY A 122 -13.08 -15.55 -4.73
C GLY A 122 -12.24 -14.80 -3.68
N ASN A 123 -12.89 -14.18 -2.69
CA ASN A 123 -12.22 -13.68 -1.49
C ASN A 123 -13.17 -13.68 -0.28
N TRP A 124 -12.93 -14.55 0.70
CA TRP A 124 -13.83 -14.80 1.83
C TRP A 124 -14.16 -13.54 2.66
N ILE A 125 -13.22 -12.60 2.82
CA ILE A 125 -13.49 -11.36 3.59
C ILE A 125 -14.52 -10.46 2.90
N TYR A 126 -14.76 -10.64 1.59
CA TYR A 126 -15.77 -9.93 0.80
C TYR A 126 -17.11 -10.67 0.73
N THR A 127 -17.21 -11.88 1.27
CA THR A 127 -18.48 -12.61 1.31
C THR A 127 -19.49 -11.86 2.21
N GLY A 128 -20.60 -11.45 1.60
CA GLY A 128 -21.58 -10.53 2.17
C GLY A 128 -21.55 -9.13 1.55
N SER A 129 -20.62 -8.83 0.64
CA SER A 129 -20.61 -7.57 -0.13
C SER A 129 -21.62 -7.58 -1.27
N TYR A 130 -21.97 -8.75 -1.81
CA TYR A 130 -22.91 -8.92 -2.92
C TYR A 130 -23.90 -10.08 -2.64
N PRO A 131 -24.73 -9.99 -1.58
CA PRO A 131 -25.75 -10.99 -1.27
C PRO A 131 -26.87 -11.04 -2.34
N ALA A 132 -27.89 -11.88 -2.11
CA ALA A 132 -29.09 -11.93 -2.96
C ALA A 132 -29.75 -10.54 -3.13
N ALA A 133 -29.71 -9.68 -2.11
CA ALA A 133 -30.26 -8.33 -2.13
C ALA A 133 -29.57 -7.36 -3.11
N GLY A 134 -28.41 -7.71 -3.66
CA GLY A 134 -27.68 -6.89 -4.63
C GLY A 134 -26.29 -6.47 -4.14
N ASN A 135 -25.63 -5.62 -4.92
CA ASN A 135 -24.28 -5.14 -4.64
C ASN A 135 -24.31 -4.06 -3.55
N LEU A 136 -23.85 -4.37 -2.34
CA LEU A 136 -23.88 -3.42 -1.22
C LEU A 136 -22.85 -2.29 -1.38
N SER A 137 -21.83 -2.46 -2.22
CA SER A 137 -20.87 -1.40 -2.52
C SER A 137 -21.47 -0.23 -3.30
N LEU A 138 -22.66 -0.42 -3.92
CA LEU A 138 -23.44 0.62 -4.60
C LEU A 138 -24.18 1.57 -3.64
N ARG A 139 -24.32 1.23 -2.36
CA ARG A 139 -25.14 2.06 -1.45
C ARG A 139 -24.56 3.47 -1.27
N ARG A 140 -25.44 4.48 -1.20
CA ARG A 140 -25.08 5.92 -1.14
C ARG A 140 -25.73 6.65 0.03
N GLN A 141 -26.08 5.95 1.12
CA GLN A 141 -26.69 6.56 2.32
C GLN A 141 -25.60 7.09 3.27
N GLY A 142 -25.29 8.39 3.18
CA GLY A 142 -24.19 9.06 3.88
C GLY A 142 -24.60 10.41 4.46
N LEU A 143 -23.85 11.46 4.15
CA LEU A 143 -24.00 12.79 4.78
C LEU A 143 -25.29 13.53 4.45
N GLN A 144 -26.06 13.09 3.46
CA GLN A 144 -27.29 13.78 3.02
C GLN A 144 -28.40 13.77 4.09
N ASP A 145 -28.40 12.79 4.99
CA ASP A 145 -29.30 12.72 6.14
C ASP A 145 -28.57 12.01 7.28
N ILE A 146 -27.75 12.77 8.02
CA ILE A 146 -26.87 12.22 9.06
C ILE A 146 -27.69 11.50 10.15
N LYS A 147 -28.83 12.07 10.56
CA LYS A 147 -29.66 11.48 11.62
C LYS A 147 -30.24 10.14 11.22
N ALA A 148 -30.67 9.98 9.96
CA ALA A 148 -31.20 8.71 9.47
C ALA A 148 -30.10 7.71 9.11
N ASN A 149 -29.01 8.17 8.48
CA ASN A 149 -27.97 7.31 7.92
C ASN A 149 -26.90 6.91 8.94
N ASP A 150 -26.75 7.67 10.02
CA ASP A 150 -25.93 7.32 11.17
C ASP A 150 -26.55 7.82 12.49
N PRO A 151 -27.55 7.10 13.03
CA PRO A 151 -28.22 7.49 14.27
C PRO A 151 -27.29 7.46 15.50
N THR A 152 -26.09 6.89 15.38
CA THR A 152 -25.10 6.89 16.47
C THR A 152 -24.42 8.24 16.63
N GLY A 153 -24.34 9.04 15.56
CA GLY A 153 -23.59 10.30 15.53
C GLY A 153 -22.07 10.13 15.55
N LEU A 154 -21.55 8.92 15.35
CA LEU A 154 -20.10 8.60 15.46
C LEU A 154 -19.38 8.51 14.11
N GLY A 155 -20.08 8.75 13.00
CA GLY A 155 -19.54 8.76 11.65
C GLY A 155 -19.42 7.39 10.99
N PHE A 156 -20.23 6.40 11.38
CA PHE A 156 -20.13 5.03 10.84
C PHE A 156 -20.69 4.88 9.43
N PHE A 157 -21.82 5.54 9.14
CA PHE A 157 -22.54 5.47 7.85
C PHE A 157 -22.62 4.05 7.27
N PRO A 158 -23.23 3.07 7.97
CA PRO A 158 -23.23 1.66 7.58
C PRO A 158 -23.89 1.38 6.22
N ASN A 159 -24.69 2.32 5.70
CA ASN A 159 -25.33 2.23 4.40
C ASN A 159 -24.65 3.10 3.32
N TRP A 160 -23.46 3.64 3.57
CA TRP A 160 -22.58 4.15 2.52
C TRP A 160 -21.60 3.06 2.13
N ALA A 161 -21.64 2.63 0.87
CA ALA A 161 -20.81 1.54 0.34
C ALA A 161 -20.89 0.26 1.22
N TRP A 162 -19.83 -0.54 1.27
CA TRP A 162 -19.74 -1.69 2.18
C TRP A 162 -18.31 -1.88 2.68
N SER A 163 -18.13 -2.15 3.98
CA SER A 163 -16.80 -2.31 4.59
C SER A 163 -16.50 -3.77 4.89
N TRP A 164 -15.36 -4.34 4.50
CA TRP A 164 -15.00 -5.67 4.98
C TRP A 164 -14.38 -5.58 6.38
N PRO A 165 -14.57 -6.57 7.28
CA PRO A 165 -15.44 -7.73 7.15
C PRO A 165 -16.89 -7.44 7.57
N LEU A 166 -17.88 -7.98 6.85
CA LEU A 166 -19.33 -7.92 7.17
C LEU A 166 -19.87 -6.54 7.58
N ASN A 167 -19.39 -5.49 6.93
CA ASN A 167 -19.76 -4.10 7.15
C ASN A 167 -19.31 -3.49 8.50
N ARG A 168 -18.41 -4.16 9.24
CA ARG A 168 -17.77 -3.63 10.46
C ARG A 168 -16.93 -2.41 10.12
N ARG A 169 -17.31 -1.25 10.65
CA ARG A 169 -16.64 0.03 10.37
C ARG A 169 -15.42 0.20 11.26
N VAL A 170 -15.49 -0.22 12.51
CA VAL A 170 -14.38 -0.22 13.47
C VAL A 170 -14.03 -1.66 13.84
N LEU A 171 -12.82 -2.11 13.50
CA LEU A 171 -12.32 -3.42 13.96
C LEU A 171 -12.08 -3.39 15.46
N TYR A 172 -12.15 -4.57 16.09
CA TYR A 172 -11.90 -4.78 17.51
C TYR A 172 -12.85 -3.99 18.42
N ASN A 173 -14.02 -3.59 17.91
CA ASN A 173 -14.95 -2.71 18.63
C ASN A 173 -15.51 -3.34 19.93
N ARG A 174 -15.42 -4.66 20.14
CA ARG A 174 -15.67 -5.28 21.46
C ARG A 174 -14.76 -4.73 22.56
N ALA A 175 -13.53 -4.32 22.24
CA ALA A 175 -12.61 -3.70 23.20
C ALA A 175 -13.02 -2.27 23.61
N SER A 176 -14.02 -1.65 22.96
CA SER A 176 -14.56 -0.34 23.36
C SER A 176 -15.45 -0.40 24.60
N ALA A 177 -15.69 -1.60 25.14
CA ALA A 177 -16.53 -1.84 26.31
C ALA A 177 -15.82 -2.74 27.33
N ASP A 178 -16.21 -2.62 28.59
CA ASP A 178 -15.73 -3.44 29.70
C ASP A 178 -16.19 -4.91 29.59
N LEU A 179 -15.82 -5.72 30.59
CA LEU A 179 -16.21 -7.13 30.64
C LEU A 179 -17.72 -7.34 30.81
N ASN A 180 -18.47 -6.33 31.23
CA ASN A 180 -19.93 -6.39 31.35
C ASN A 180 -20.65 -5.86 30.09
N GLY A 181 -19.91 -5.40 29.08
CA GLY A 181 -20.43 -4.80 27.86
C GLY A 181 -20.88 -3.36 28.00
N LYS A 182 -20.44 -2.66 29.05
CA LYS A 182 -20.62 -1.21 29.21
C LYS A 182 -19.48 -0.48 28.51
N ALA A 183 -19.80 0.50 27.67
CA ALA A 183 -18.79 1.32 26.98
C ALA A 183 -17.85 2.00 27.98
N TRP A 184 -16.55 2.06 27.65
CA TRP A 184 -15.57 2.81 28.43
C TRP A 184 -15.87 4.31 28.43
N ASP A 185 -16.26 4.82 27.26
CA ASP A 185 -16.78 6.17 27.08
C ASP A 185 -18.25 6.10 26.61
N PRO A 186 -19.22 6.42 27.49
CA PRO A 186 -20.64 6.40 27.13
C PRO A 186 -21.04 7.39 26.03
N THR A 187 -20.24 8.42 25.74
CA THR A 187 -20.50 9.40 24.68
C THR A 187 -20.01 8.95 23.30
N ARG A 188 -19.12 7.95 23.27
CA ARG A 188 -18.55 7.36 22.06
C ARG A 188 -18.65 5.82 22.10
N PRO A 189 -19.86 5.26 22.28
CA PRO A 189 -20.02 3.81 22.36
C PRO A 189 -19.76 3.19 20.98
N GLY A 190 -18.66 2.44 20.84
CA GLY A 190 -18.42 1.64 19.63
C GLY A 190 -19.51 0.58 19.48
N ILE A 191 -19.56 -0.36 20.43
CA ILE A 191 -20.71 -1.23 20.68
C ILE A 191 -20.99 -1.36 22.19
N THR A 192 -22.25 -1.64 22.55
CA THR A 192 -22.68 -1.93 23.93
C THR A 192 -23.61 -3.13 23.99
N TRP A 193 -23.62 -3.84 25.12
CA TRP A 193 -24.55 -4.93 25.36
C TRP A 193 -25.89 -4.39 25.87
N ASN A 194 -26.99 -4.70 25.19
CA ASN A 194 -28.33 -4.25 25.59
C ASN A 194 -29.12 -5.27 26.45
N GLY A 195 -28.47 -6.37 26.85
CA GLY A 195 -29.11 -7.50 27.54
C GLY A 195 -29.42 -8.71 26.65
N THR A 196 -29.46 -8.53 25.32
CA THR A 196 -29.77 -9.60 24.35
C THR A 196 -28.83 -9.65 23.15
N LYS A 197 -28.30 -8.50 22.74
CA LYS A 197 -27.37 -8.36 21.63
C LYS A 197 -26.45 -7.15 21.80
N TRP A 198 -25.35 -7.17 21.07
CA TRP A 198 -24.49 -6.00 20.89
C TRP A 198 -25.13 -5.01 19.92
N VAL A 199 -25.17 -3.73 20.30
CA VAL A 199 -25.75 -2.62 19.53
C VAL A 199 -24.72 -1.51 19.34
N GLY A 200 -24.82 -0.75 18.24
CA GLY A 200 -23.82 0.24 17.82
C GLY A 200 -23.40 0.00 16.37
N ASP A 201 -22.09 -0.02 16.11
CA ASP A 201 -21.54 -0.59 14.87
C ASP A 201 -21.87 -2.10 14.77
N VAL A 202 -21.64 -2.71 13.60
CA VAL A 202 -21.66 -4.17 13.47
C VAL A 202 -20.59 -4.74 14.41
N PRO A 203 -20.94 -5.65 15.33
CA PRO A 203 -19.97 -6.15 16.29
C PRO A 203 -18.87 -6.96 15.58
N ASP A 204 -17.62 -6.62 15.89
CA ASP A 204 -16.45 -7.45 15.60
C ASP A 204 -16.30 -8.56 16.64
N TYR A 205 -17.42 -9.25 16.83
CA TYR A 205 -17.71 -10.16 17.93
C TYR A 205 -19.03 -10.89 17.62
N PRO A 206 -19.30 -12.09 18.16
CA PRO A 206 -20.59 -12.74 17.94
C PRO A 206 -21.75 -11.86 18.45
N PRO A 207 -22.75 -11.53 17.60
CA PRO A 207 -23.73 -10.47 17.92
C PRO A 207 -24.60 -10.70 19.17
N MET A 208 -24.81 -11.96 19.55
CA MET A 208 -25.66 -12.37 20.68
C MET A 208 -24.88 -12.99 21.84
N MET A 209 -23.55 -12.89 21.82
CA MET A 209 -22.73 -13.44 22.91
C MET A 209 -22.82 -12.57 24.15
N ASP A 210 -23.45 -13.12 25.20
CA ASP A 210 -23.60 -12.46 26.49
C ASP A 210 -22.22 -12.26 27.13
N PRO A 211 -21.77 -11.00 27.37
CA PRO A 211 -20.48 -10.73 27.97
C PRO A 211 -20.27 -11.40 29.34
N LYS A 212 -21.34 -11.79 30.04
CA LYS A 212 -21.27 -12.47 31.36
C LYS A 212 -21.16 -13.99 31.27
N SER A 213 -21.29 -14.58 30.08
CA SER A 213 -21.14 -16.04 29.92
C SER A 213 -19.70 -16.47 30.21
N PRO A 214 -19.48 -17.62 30.90
CA PRO A 214 -18.14 -18.17 31.13
C PRO A 214 -17.44 -18.60 29.83
N THR A 215 -18.16 -18.76 28.72
CA THR A 215 -17.62 -19.12 27.40
C THR A 215 -17.45 -17.92 26.47
N SER A 216 -17.56 -16.70 27.00
CA SER A 216 -17.45 -15.49 26.18
C SER A 216 -16.05 -15.32 25.63
N TRP A 217 -16.00 -14.97 24.34
CA TRP A 217 -14.75 -14.75 23.64
C TRP A 217 -14.10 -13.45 24.13
N LEU A 218 -12.79 -13.35 23.92
CA LEU A 218 -12.06 -12.11 24.13
C LEU A 218 -12.12 -11.23 22.85
N PRO A 219 -11.87 -9.91 22.94
CA PRO A 219 -12.20 -8.95 21.88
C PRO A 219 -11.44 -9.11 20.55
N PHE A 220 -10.32 -9.83 20.50
CA PHE A 220 -9.49 -9.96 19.30
C PHE A 220 -9.70 -11.32 18.63
N ILE A 221 -10.84 -11.48 17.96
CA ILE A 221 -11.35 -12.78 17.47
C ILE A 221 -10.46 -13.48 16.41
N MET A 222 -9.52 -12.77 15.80
CA MET A 222 -8.57 -13.33 14.84
C MET A 222 -7.30 -13.89 15.50
N ASN A 223 -7.10 -13.63 16.79
CA ASN A 223 -5.99 -14.18 17.57
C ASN A 223 -6.49 -15.41 18.33
N GLY A 224 -5.72 -16.51 18.31
CA GLY A 224 -6.14 -17.78 18.92
C GLY A 224 -6.38 -17.68 20.44
N GLU A 225 -5.65 -16.79 21.09
CA GLU A 225 -5.79 -16.43 22.50
C GLU A 225 -6.80 -15.30 22.76
N GLY A 226 -7.31 -14.66 21.70
CA GLY A 226 -8.34 -13.62 21.76
C GLY A 226 -7.90 -12.24 22.32
N VAL A 227 -6.60 -12.02 22.57
CA VAL A 227 -6.05 -10.76 23.10
C VAL A 227 -5.15 -10.03 22.11
N GLY A 228 -4.97 -8.71 22.32
CA GLY A 228 -3.91 -7.95 21.68
C GLY A 228 -2.54 -8.31 22.27
N ARG A 229 -1.51 -8.46 21.44
CA ARG A 229 -0.18 -8.91 21.84
C ARG A 229 0.72 -7.72 22.18
N LEU A 230 1.10 -7.58 23.45
CA LEU A 230 2.25 -6.75 23.86
C LEU A 230 3.58 -7.45 23.56
N PHE A 231 3.60 -8.77 23.72
CA PHE A 231 4.71 -9.66 23.38
C PHE A 231 4.28 -10.55 22.21
N SER A 232 5.02 -10.55 21.11
CA SER A 232 4.62 -11.25 19.87
C SER A 232 5.70 -12.18 19.34
N THR A 233 5.47 -13.49 19.34
CA THR A 233 6.42 -14.46 18.76
C THR A 233 6.36 -14.52 17.23
N SER A 234 5.58 -13.66 16.57
CA SER A 234 5.38 -13.67 15.13
C SER A 234 6.38 -12.82 14.35
N MET A 235 7.18 -11.99 15.04
CA MET A 235 8.12 -11.06 14.42
C MET A 235 9.52 -11.69 14.31
N VAL A 236 10.18 -11.52 13.17
CA VAL A 236 11.53 -12.04 12.88
C VAL A 236 12.60 -11.39 13.75
N ASP A 237 12.42 -10.12 14.08
CA ASP A 237 13.34 -9.24 14.80
C ASP A 237 13.14 -9.19 16.31
N GLY A 238 12.25 -10.04 16.84
CA GLY A 238 12.09 -10.26 18.27
C GLY A 238 10.69 -9.92 18.78
N PRO A 239 10.36 -10.37 20.01
CA PRO A 239 8.99 -10.31 20.50
C PRO A 239 8.56 -8.95 21.07
N LEU A 240 9.53 -8.05 21.23
CA LEU A 240 9.34 -6.66 21.64
C LEU A 240 10.13 -5.78 20.66
N PRO A 241 9.64 -4.58 20.34
CA PRO A 241 10.43 -3.62 19.56
C PRO A 241 11.72 -3.25 20.29
N GLU A 242 12.81 -3.14 19.54
CA GLU A 242 14.12 -2.68 20.01
C GLU A 242 14.68 -1.68 19.01
N HIS A 243 15.42 -0.67 19.49
CA HIS A 243 15.97 0.35 18.60
C HIS A 243 17.23 -0.17 17.91
N TYR A 244 17.21 -0.17 16.58
CA TYR A 244 18.38 -0.38 15.74
C TYR A 244 18.56 0.80 14.78
N GLU A 245 19.80 1.17 14.51
CA GLU A 245 20.11 2.19 13.52
C GLU A 245 19.79 1.71 12.10
N PRO A 246 19.46 2.63 11.16
CA PRO A 246 19.43 2.33 9.74
C PRO A 246 20.75 1.73 9.25
N MET A 247 20.74 1.00 8.13
CA MET A 247 21.97 0.39 7.62
C MET A 247 23.07 1.41 7.28
N GLU A 248 22.65 2.61 6.88
CA GLU A 248 23.53 3.76 6.74
C GLU A 248 23.14 4.82 7.77
N ALA A 249 23.86 4.86 8.89
CA ALA A 249 23.61 5.78 9.98
C ALA A 249 24.78 6.76 10.21
N PRO A 250 24.49 8.01 10.65
CA PRO A 250 25.53 9.01 10.92
C PRO A 250 26.32 8.72 12.20
N VAL A 251 25.79 7.85 13.06
CA VAL A 251 26.38 7.41 14.32
C VAL A 251 26.15 5.91 14.52
N LYS A 252 26.88 5.30 15.46
CA LYS A 252 26.54 3.97 15.95
C LYS A 252 25.40 4.06 16.95
N ASN A 253 24.65 2.99 17.10
CA ASN A 253 23.60 2.86 18.11
C ASN A 253 24.16 3.12 19.52
N PRO A 254 23.65 4.12 20.26
CA PRO A 254 24.13 4.43 21.60
C PRO A 254 23.66 3.44 22.68
N LEU A 255 22.58 2.68 22.45
CA LEU A 255 22.04 1.71 23.41
C LEU A 255 22.87 0.41 23.44
N HIS A 256 23.29 -0.07 22.27
CA HIS A 256 24.13 -1.26 22.13
C HIS A 256 25.09 -1.14 20.93
N PRO A 257 26.22 -0.43 21.09
CA PRO A 257 27.14 -0.09 19.98
C PRO A 257 27.79 -1.27 19.26
N THR A 258 27.76 -2.47 19.87
CA THR A 258 28.27 -3.71 19.28
C THR A 258 27.32 -4.33 18.25
N GLN A 259 26.03 -3.98 18.31
CA GLN A 259 25.00 -4.37 17.35
C GLN A 259 24.22 -3.12 16.96
N SER A 260 24.78 -2.31 16.04
CA SER A 260 24.22 -1.00 15.75
C SER A 260 22.94 -1.09 14.93
N GLU A 261 23.01 -1.84 13.83
CA GLU A 261 21.92 -2.08 12.88
C GLU A 261 21.13 -3.35 13.26
N SER A 262 19.97 -3.56 12.63
CA SER A 262 19.15 -4.75 12.89
C SER A 262 19.94 -6.03 12.54
N PRO A 263 20.05 -7.01 13.46
CA PRO A 263 20.81 -8.23 13.22
C PRO A 263 20.19 -9.16 12.17
N VAL A 264 18.94 -8.89 11.77
CA VAL A 264 18.14 -9.71 10.86
C VAL A 264 17.55 -8.92 9.69
N ALA A 265 18.08 -7.73 9.41
CA ALA A 265 17.67 -6.94 8.25
C ALA A 265 17.79 -7.73 6.94
N PHE A 266 16.86 -7.52 6.02
CA PHE A 266 16.89 -8.18 4.72
C PHE A 266 17.78 -7.41 3.74
N ILE A 267 18.98 -7.94 3.49
CA ILE A 267 19.92 -7.35 2.53
C ILE A 267 19.73 -8.01 1.16
N TYR A 268 19.27 -7.24 0.18
CA TYR A 268 19.00 -7.72 -1.19
C TYR A 268 20.25 -8.21 -1.93
N THR A 269 21.45 -8.00 -1.38
CA THR A 269 22.73 -8.24 -2.03
C THR A 269 23.45 -9.52 -1.56
N GLY A 270 22.75 -10.45 -0.90
CA GLY A 270 23.23 -11.80 -0.55
C GLY A 270 22.43 -12.90 -1.28
N GLY A 271 23.13 -13.80 -2.00
CA GLY A 271 22.50 -14.90 -2.77
C GLY A 271 21.61 -15.81 -1.90
N THR A 272 20.48 -16.30 -2.40
CA THR A 272 20.36 -17.11 -3.62
C THR A 272 19.38 -16.55 -4.67
N GLY A 273 19.88 -16.36 -5.91
CA GLY A 273 19.04 -16.28 -7.12
C GLY A 273 19.27 -15.07 -8.03
N LYS A 274 20.48 -14.91 -8.60
CA LYS A 274 20.83 -13.94 -9.67
C LYS A 274 20.53 -12.46 -9.39
N TYR A 275 21.15 -11.89 -8.36
CA TYR A 275 21.49 -10.46 -8.33
C TYR A 275 22.92 -10.34 -7.78
N ALA A 276 23.70 -9.40 -8.30
CA ALA A 276 25.17 -9.38 -8.18
C ALA A 276 25.68 -9.32 -6.73
N ASN A 277 26.90 -9.86 -6.53
CA ASN A 277 27.68 -9.75 -5.31
C ASN A 277 27.93 -8.27 -4.95
N VAL A 278 27.06 -7.65 -4.15
CA VAL A 278 27.27 -6.27 -3.68
C VAL A 278 27.30 -6.24 -2.16
N LYS A 279 28.37 -6.79 -1.58
CA LYS A 279 28.71 -6.59 -0.16
C LYS A 279 29.15 -5.13 0.15
N ASP A 280 29.28 -4.26 -0.86
CA ASP A 280 29.79 -2.88 -0.76
C ASP A 280 28.79 -1.84 -1.35
N SER A 281 27.49 -1.99 -1.08
CA SER A 281 26.47 -1.01 -1.54
C SER A 281 26.17 0.09 -0.53
N PHE A 282 26.68 -0.02 0.69
CA PHE A 282 26.46 0.92 1.78
C PHE A 282 27.63 1.90 1.87
N GLY A 283 27.32 3.19 1.90
CA GLY A 283 28.25 4.29 2.10
C GLY A 283 28.58 4.48 3.58
N THR A 284 29.69 5.16 3.81
CA THR A 284 30.14 5.51 5.17
C THR A 284 29.85 6.98 5.45
N VAL A 285 29.72 7.34 6.72
CA VAL A 285 29.57 8.74 7.16
C VAL A 285 30.75 9.63 6.73
N ALA A 286 31.94 9.05 6.49
CA ALA A 286 33.10 9.80 5.99
C ALA A 286 32.88 10.31 4.56
N ASP A 287 32.23 9.51 3.72
CA ASP A 287 31.97 9.84 2.31
C ASP A 287 30.62 10.54 2.11
N TYR A 288 29.65 10.18 2.94
CA TYR A 288 28.24 10.58 2.85
C TYR A 288 27.74 11.02 4.24
N PRO A 289 28.10 12.24 4.69
CA PRO A 289 27.90 12.65 6.10
C PRO A 289 26.47 13.05 6.46
N TYR A 290 25.56 13.17 5.49
CA TYR A 290 24.21 13.71 5.72
C TYR A 290 23.17 12.60 5.62
N VAL A 291 22.20 12.63 6.53
CA VAL A 291 21.03 11.76 6.43
C VAL A 291 20.16 12.25 5.27
N ALA A 292 19.61 11.34 4.50
CA ALA A 292 18.61 11.63 3.49
C ALA A 292 17.30 10.92 3.80
N THR A 293 16.21 11.56 3.41
CA THR A 293 14.88 10.96 3.45
C THR A 293 14.09 11.29 2.20
N SER A 294 13.30 10.32 1.73
CA SER A 294 12.44 10.49 0.56
C SER A 294 10.97 10.66 0.96
N TYR A 295 10.25 11.58 0.32
CA TYR A 295 8.85 11.87 0.66
C TYR A 295 8.03 12.38 -0.54
N ARG A 296 6.78 12.77 -0.25
CA ARG A 296 5.77 13.18 -1.23
C ARG A 296 5.42 14.66 -1.09
N LEU A 297 4.79 15.19 -2.13
CA LEU A 297 4.32 16.57 -2.28
C LEU A 297 2.86 16.46 -2.69
N THR A 298 2.04 17.40 -2.22
CA THR A 298 0.58 17.36 -2.40
C THR A 298 0.18 17.32 -3.87
N GLU A 299 0.93 18.02 -4.72
CA GLU A 299 0.66 18.19 -6.14
C GLU A 299 0.97 16.94 -6.96
N HIS A 300 1.70 15.98 -6.38
CA HIS A 300 2.19 14.82 -7.10
C HIS A 300 1.81 13.46 -6.49
N GLU A 301 1.36 12.56 -7.36
CA GLU A 301 1.18 11.14 -7.07
C GLU A 301 2.25 10.33 -7.80
N HIS A 302 3.32 10.01 -7.08
CA HIS A 302 4.43 9.23 -7.59
C HIS A 302 4.90 9.76 -8.96
N TYR A 303 4.84 8.91 -9.98
CA TYR A 303 5.29 9.18 -11.33
C TYR A 303 4.12 9.31 -12.32
N VAL A 304 2.87 9.35 -11.82
CA VAL A 304 1.67 9.45 -12.67
C VAL A 304 1.39 10.90 -13.02
N THR A 305 1.37 11.77 -12.03
CA THR A 305 0.94 13.17 -12.23
C THR A 305 1.98 14.05 -12.89
N GLN A 306 3.24 13.60 -13.03
CA GLN A 306 4.22 14.27 -13.90
C GLN A 306 3.79 14.27 -15.38
N HIS A 307 2.78 13.47 -15.75
CA HIS A 307 2.15 13.48 -17.07
C HIS A 307 0.90 14.38 -17.16
N VAL A 308 0.50 15.03 -16.05
CA VAL A 308 -0.67 15.92 -16.01
C VAL A 308 -0.19 17.38 -16.03
N PRO A 309 -0.35 18.12 -17.14
CA PRO A 309 0.26 19.44 -17.31
C PRO A 309 -0.09 20.45 -16.21
N LEU A 310 -1.32 20.43 -15.71
CA LEU A 310 -1.74 21.35 -14.64
C LEU A 310 -1.04 21.06 -13.31
N LEU A 311 -0.82 19.79 -12.97
CA LEU A 311 -0.14 19.39 -11.74
C LEU A 311 1.37 19.58 -11.85
N ALA A 312 1.95 19.17 -12.99
CA ALA A 312 3.34 19.49 -13.30
C ALA A 312 3.60 21.00 -13.31
N GLY A 313 2.65 21.82 -13.75
CA GLY A 313 2.76 23.29 -13.68
C GLY A 313 2.81 23.86 -12.26
N LEU A 314 2.18 23.20 -11.27
CA LEU A 314 2.21 23.63 -9.87
C LEU A 314 3.56 23.32 -9.19
N GLN A 315 4.20 22.20 -9.53
CA GLN A 315 5.56 21.83 -9.09
C GLN A 315 6.42 21.34 -10.26
N PRO A 316 6.97 22.26 -11.07
CA PRO A 316 7.52 21.92 -12.38
C PRO A 316 8.92 21.32 -12.35
N SER A 317 9.71 21.63 -11.32
CA SER A 317 11.14 21.30 -11.29
C SER A 317 11.47 20.43 -10.10
N PRO A 318 12.30 19.40 -10.28
CA PRO A 318 12.80 18.63 -9.16
C PRO A 318 13.73 19.48 -8.30
N PHE A 319 13.67 19.24 -7.00
CA PHE A 319 14.52 19.90 -6.01
C PHE A 319 14.86 18.96 -4.86
N VAL A 320 15.84 19.36 -4.05
CA VAL A 320 16.06 18.82 -2.70
C VAL A 320 15.93 19.94 -1.68
N GLU A 321 15.43 19.61 -0.50
CA GLU A 321 15.38 20.53 0.64
C GLU A 321 16.69 20.43 1.44
N ILE A 322 17.32 21.58 1.68
CA ILE A 322 18.60 21.68 2.39
C ILE A 322 18.41 22.64 3.59
N PRO A 323 18.81 22.24 4.81
CA PRO A 323 18.81 23.14 5.97
C PRO A 323 19.66 24.40 5.70
N GLU A 324 19.21 25.56 6.17
CA GLU A 324 19.91 26.85 5.97
C GLU A 324 21.38 26.82 6.45
N GLU A 325 21.65 26.21 7.60
CA GLU A 325 23.01 26.10 8.16
C GLU A 325 23.93 25.26 7.27
N LEU A 326 23.48 24.09 6.81
CA LEU A 326 24.24 23.24 5.88
C LEU A 326 24.47 23.96 4.55
N ALA A 327 23.46 24.65 4.04
CA ALA A 327 23.56 25.42 2.81
C ALA A 327 24.62 26.53 2.92
N ASN A 328 24.67 27.24 4.05
CA ASN A 328 25.70 28.24 4.34
C ASN A 328 27.11 27.63 4.40
N GLN A 329 27.28 26.48 5.07
CA GLN A 329 28.56 25.77 5.12
C GLN A 329 29.06 25.34 3.72
N LYS A 330 28.13 24.99 2.83
CA LYS A 330 28.42 24.52 1.46
C LYS A 330 28.39 25.62 0.39
N GLY A 331 28.06 26.87 0.75
CA GLY A 331 27.92 27.98 -0.19
C GLY A 331 26.77 27.80 -1.20
N ILE A 332 25.69 27.12 -0.80
CA ILE A 332 24.50 26.83 -1.62
C ILE A 332 23.40 27.85 -1.31
N LYS A 333 22.78 28.41 -2.34
CA LYS A 333 21.60 29.28 -2.26
C LYS A 333 20.38 28.57 -2.86
N SER A 334 19.18 28.95 -2.44
CA SER A 334 17.95 28.46 -3.09
C SER A 334 17.98 28.76 -4.59
N GLY A 335 17.60 27.79 -5.40
CA GLY A 335 17.63 27.85 -6.86
C GLY A 335 18.98 27.46 -7.48
N ASP A 336 20.06 27.33 -6.71
CA ASP A 336 21.30 26.75 -7.23
C ASP A 336 21.07 25.31 -7.67
N ARG A 337 21.78 24.87 -8.70
CA ARG A 337 21.87 23.44 -9.02
C ARG A 337 22.79 22.75 -8.04
N VAL A 338 22.37 21.58 -7.58
CA VAL A 338 23.14 20.74 -6.68
C VAL A 338 23.18 19.31 -7.19
N ARG A 339 24.25 18.60 -6.81
CA ARG A 339 24.37 17.17 -6.96
C ARG A 339 24.28 16.52 -5.59
N VAL A 340 23.28 15.65 -5.42
CA VAL A 340 23.18 14.77 -4.26
C VAL A 340 23.66 13.39 -4.65
N ARG A 341 24.51 12.77 -3.83
CA ARG A 341 25.15 11.49 -4.12
C ARG A 341 25.05 10.55 -2.95
N SER A 342 24.86 9.26 -3.22
CA SER A 342 25.11 8.18 -2.27
C SER A 342 26.14 7.21 -2.86
N LYS A 343 26.45 6.11 -2.17
CA LYS A 343 27.32 5.04 -2.68
C LYS A 343 26.81 4.45 -4.01
N ARG A 344 25.52 4.58 -4.29
CA ARG A 344 24.82 3.90 -5.39
C ARG A 344 24.70 4.74 -6.64
N GLY A 345 24.62 6.06 -6.50
CA GLY A 345 24.31 6.93 -7.62
C GLY A 345 24.21 8.39 -7.23
N LYS A 346 23.58 9.17 -8.11
CA LYS A 346 23.42 10.61 -7.96
C LYS A 346 22.11 11.10 -8.54
N ILE A 347 21.68 12.26 -8.04
CA ILE A 347 20.69 13.12 -8.69
C ILE A 347 21.26 14.52 -8.87
N GLU A 348 20.76 15.26 -9.86
CA GLU A 348 21.15 16.64 -10.15
C GLU A 348 19.91 17.51 -10.31
N VAL A 349 19.60 18.30 -9.29
CA VAL A 349 18.32 19.00 -9.12
C VAL A 349 18.53 20.39 -8.52
N LEU A 350 17.47 21.17 -8.31
CA LEU A 350 17.55 22.47 -7.66
C LEU A 350 17.66 22.34 -6.13
N ALA A 351 18.31 23.29 -5.47
CA ALA A 351 18.28 23.42 -4.02
C ALA A 351 17.09 24.28 -3.57
N LEU A 352 16.32 23.80 -2.61
CA LEU A 352 15.39 24.59 -1.81
C LEU A 352 15.98 24.74 -0.40
N VAL A 353 16.67 25.85 -0.16
CA VAL A 353 17.22 26.16 1.17
C VAL A 353 16.08 26.63 2.07
N THR A 354 15.93 26.01 3.25
CA THR A 354 14.79 26.27 4.13
C THR A 354 15.13 26.13 5.61
N LYS A 355 14.36 26.84 6.45
CA LYS A 355 14.38 26.73 7.92
C LYS A 355 13.44 25.65 8.47
N ARG A 356 12.65 25.00 7.59
CA ARG A 356 11.79 23.86 7.97
C ARG A 356 12.61 22.63 8.36
N LEU A 357 13.86 22.55 7.88
CA LEU A 357 14.84 21.56 8.27
C LEU A 357 15.94 22.25 9.08
N GLY A 358 16.47 21.55 10.09
CA GLY A 358 17.53 22.05 10.97
C GLY A 358 18.53 20.96 11.33
N ALA A 359 19.64 21.36 11.93
CA ALA A 359 20.59 20.43 12.51
C ALA A 359 19.95 19.69 13.70
N SER A 360 20.27 18.41 13.85
CA SER A 360 19.99 17.63 15.06
C SER A 360 21.29 17.31 15.77
N THR A 361 21.27 17.22 17.10
CA THR A 361 22.41 16.69 17.87
C THR A 361 22.12 15.24 18.21
N ILE A 362 22.91 14.31 17.66
CA ILE A 362 22.75 12.86 17.85
C ILE A 362 24.08 12.31 18.37
N ASP A 363 24.06 11.70 19.57
CA ASP A 363 25.27 11.21 20.25
C ASP A 363 26.39 12.28 20.31
N GLY A 364 26.00 13.51 20.67
CA GLY A 364 26.91 14.67 20.74
C GLY A 364 27.40 15.21 19.40
N LYS A 365 26.97 14.64 18.26
CA LYS A 365 27.36 15.09 16.91
C LYS A 365 26.25 15.88 16.25
N GLN A 366 26.64 16.96 15.58
CA GLN A 366 25.73 17.69 14.70
C GLN A 366 25.49 16.87 13.43
N VAL A 367 24.22 16.58 13.14
CA VAL A 367 23.77 15.81 11.98
C VAL A 367 22.77 16.64 11.20
N PHE A 368 22.93 16.68 9.87
CA PHE A 368 21.99 17.32 8.96
C PHE A 368 21.19 16.29 8.17
N GLN A 369 19.95 16.65 7.85
CA GLN A 369 19.07 15.87 6.99
C GLN A 369 18.78 16.62 5.68
N VAL A 370 18.88 15.93 4.55
CA VAL A 370 18.51 16.40 3.21
C VAL A 370 17.18 15.77 2.79
N GLY A 371 16.23 16.60 2.38
CA GLY A 371 14.91 16.16 1.95
C GLY A 371 14.82 15.93 0.45
N ILE A 372 14.25 14.80 0.01
CA ILE A 372 14.24 14.40 -1.40
C ILE A 372 12.82 13.98 -1.84
N PRO A 373 12.04 14.86 -2.48
CA PRO A 373 10.77 14.45 -3.07
C PRO A 373 10.97 13.50 -4.27
N ILE A 374 10.02 12.58 -4.47
CA ILE A 374 10.22 11.42 -5.35
C ILE A 374 9.67 11.54 -6.77
N HIS A 375 9.08 12.68 -7.17
CA HIS A 375 8.05 12.70 -8.21
C HIS A 375 8.52 12.91 -9.65
N TRP A 376 9.83 13.02 -9.86
CA TRP A 376 10.39 13.30 -11.18
C TRP A 376 11.24 12.14 -11.66
N GLY A 377 11.20 11.91 -12.97
CA GLY A 377 12.04 10.95 -13.68
C GLY A 377 12.46 11.48 -15.04
N PHE A 378 12.71 10.54 -15.95
CA PHE A 378 13.18 10.82 -17.31
C PHE A 378 12.06 10.81 -18.37
N VAL A 379 10.79 10.77 -17.94
CA VAL A 379 9.58 10.86 -18.78
C VAL A 379 8.54 11.75 -18.10
N GLY A 380 7.69 12.40 -18.88
CA GLY A 380 6.63 13.28 -18.38
C GLY A 380 6.88 14.74 -18.71
N VAL A 381 5.89 15.60 -18.47
CA VAL A 381 5.80 16.97 -19.01
C VAL A 381 7.10 17.76 -18.80
N SER A 382 7.65 17.75 -17.59
CA SER A 382 8.90 18.47 -17.27
C SER A 382 10.14 17.85 -17.90
N ALA A 383 10.22 16.52 -17.99
CA ALA A 383 11.36 15.81 -18.56
C ALA A 383 11.36 15.86 -20.10
N ASP A 384 10.17 15.80 -20.71
CA ASP A 384 9.97 15.85 -22.15
C ASP A 384 10.28 17.25 -22.71
N ALA A 385 10.11 18.31 -21.90
CA ALA A 385 10.48 19.67 -22.26
C ALA A 385 12.01 19.90 -22.32
N ASP A 386 12.80 19.15 -21.55
CA ASP A 386 14.27 19.15 -21.64
C ASP A 386 14.85 17.76 -21.28
N PRO A 387 14.91 16.84 -22.25
CA PRO A 387 15.34 15.45 -22.02
C PRO A 387 16.78 15.34 -21.52
N SER A 388 17.63 16.35 -21.77
CA SER A 388 19.01 16.37 -21.32
C SER A 388 19.14 16.49 -19.79
N LYS A 389 18.10 17.02 -19.12
CA LYS A 389 18.08 17.23 -17.68
C LYS A 389 17.43 16.08 -16.90
N GLY A 390 16.48 15.37 -17.50
CA GLY A 390 15.70 14.30 -16.84
C GLY A 390 16.49 13.06 -16.41
N ALA A 391 17.68 12.84 -16.97
CA ALA A 391 18.45 11.61 -16.75
C ALA A 391 18.87 11.36 -15.29
N ASN A 392 18.99 12.41 -14.48
CA ASN A 392 19.48 12.34 -13.09
C ASN A 392 18.43 12.84 -12.07
N TRP A 393 17.15 12.59 -12.31
CA TRP A 393 16.07 13.06 -11.40
C TRP A 393 15.45 11.98 -10.51
N LEU A 394 15.72 10.70 -10.80
CA LEU A 394 15.09 9.60 -10.09
C LEU A 394 15.66 9.47 -8.66
N ALA A 395 14.89 9.85 -7.65
CA ALA A 395 15.30 9.81 -6.23
C ALA A 395 15.81 8.42 -5.78
N ASN A 396 15.20 7.34 -6.28
CA ASN A 396 15.62 5.96 -5.97
C ASN A 396 16.99 5.57 -6.54
N ALA A 397 17.64 6.41 -7.37
CA ALA A 397 19.05 6.23 -7.71
C ALA A 397 19.97 6.38 -6.48
N LEU A 398 19.45 6.95 -5.38
CA LEU A 398 20.19 7.16 -4.15
C LEU A 398 19.92 6.11 -3.07
N THR A 399 18.80 5.38 -3.11
CA THR A 399 18.30 4.61 -1.96
C THR A 399 18.99 3.24 -1.81
N PRO A 400 19.21 2.75 -0.58
CA PRO A 400 19.92 1.50 -0.33
C PRO A 400 19.11 0.26 -0.72
N PHE A 401 19.81 -0.82 -1.03
CA PHE A 401 19.23 -2.14 -1.32
C PHE A 401 19.13 -2.98 -0.04
N VAL A 402 18.37 -2.48 0.94
CA VAL A 402 18.01 -3.18 2.19
C VAL A 402 16.54 -3.00 2.45
N GLY A 403 15.90 -3.99 3.08
CA GLY A 403 14.52 -3.89 3.54
C GLY A 403 14.31 -4.41 4.95
N ASP A 404 13.10 -4.15 5.44
CA ASP A 404 12.56 -4.66 6.70
C ASP A 404 12.72 -6.19 6.83
N ALA A 405 13.00 -6.67 8.05
CA ALA A 405 13.27 -8.08 8.32
C ALA A 405 12.06 -9.00 8.04
N ASN A 406 10.84 -8.46 8.12
CA ASN A 406 9.61 -9.24 8.04
C ASN A 406 8.98 -9.16 6.63
N ALA A 407 8.78 -7.94 6.13
CA ALA A 407 8.07 -7.65 4.89
C ALA A 407 9.01 -7.31 3.72
N TYR A 408 10.31 -7.25 3.97
CA TYR A 408 11.32 -6.85 2.98
C TYR A 408 11.04 -5.45 2.40
N THR A 409 10.32 -4.59 3.12
CA THR A 409 10.00 -3.24 2.62
C THR A 409 11.28 -2.38 2.61
N PRO A 410 11.65 -1.76 1.47
CA PRO A 410 12.93 -1.06 1.38
C PRO A 410 13.10 0.14 2.32
N GLU A 411 14.33 0.37 2.78
CA GLU A 411 14.72 1.48 3.64
C GLU A 411 14.86 2.79 2.85
N PHE A 412 13.72 3.43 2.53
CA PHE A 412 13.69 4.68 1.76
C PHE A 412 13.66 5.96 2.60
N LYS A 413 13.65 5.84 3.93
CA LYS A 413 13.36 6.96 4.85
C LYS A 413 14.57 7.44 5.65
N ALA A 414 15.62 6.64 5.74
CA ALA A 414 16.88 7.02 6.36
C ALA A 414 18.01 6.31 5.62
N PHE A 415 18.91 7.07 5.03
CA PHE A 415 20.12 6.58 4.36
C PHE A 415 21.13 7.72 4.26
N LEU A 416 22.35 7.47 3.81
CA LEU A 416 23.40 8.50 3.78
C LEU A 416 23.63 9.08 2.38
N VAL A 417 23.84 10.39 2.33
CA VAL A 417 24.21 11.15 1.13
C VAL A 417 25.26 12.22 1.41
N ASN A 418 25.83 12.75 0.33
CA ASN A 418 26.54 14.02 0.30
C ASN A 418 25.86 14.97 -0.69
N VAL A 419 26.06 16.28 -0.52
CA VAL A 419 25.52 17.33 -1.40
C VAL A 419 26.60 18.36 -1.73
N ASP A 420 26.69 18.71 -3.02
CA ASP A 420 27.63 19.70 -3.53
C ASP A 420 26.95 20.59 -4.58
N LYS A 421 27.36 21.86 -4.66
CA LYS A 421 26.97 22.80 -5.73
C LYS A 421 27.62 22.40 -7.06
N ILE A 422 26.91 22.58 -8.18
CA ILE A 422 27.41 22.26 -9.53
C ILE A 422 27.28 23.41 -10.53
#